data_AF-F7UW30-F1
#
_entry.id   AF-F7UW30-F1
#
_cell.length_a   1.000
_cell.length_b   1.000
_cell.length_c   1.000
_cell.angle_alpha   90.00
_cell.angle_beta   90.00
_cell.angle_gamma   90.00
#
_symmetry.space_group_name_H-M   'P 1'
#
loop_
_entity.id
_entity.type
_entity.pdbx_description
1 polymer ?
#
loop_
_entity_poly.entity_id
_entity_poly.type
_entity_poly.pdbx_seq_one_letter_code
_entity_poly.pdbx_strand_id
1 'polypeptide(L)'
;MNNSENTNRKSGLVTLSIAVALTLVTLALAFNVGGIASLVPTAAKAVWGFAGCAFALFICSAVALAHKPTPQEQIEQADERNQTIGNLAARKALTFMSVFMPLVALVLYVLDQVSLVAMLVIIGIEVVTFVAYAVYIARLQRTM
;
A
#
# COMPACT_ATOMS: atom_id res chain seq x y z
N MET A 1 -10.67 9.13 -23.68
CA MET A 1 -11.77 8.73 -22.78
C MET A 1 -11.66 7.31 -22.22
N ASN A 2 -10.88 6.37 -22.79
CA ASN A 2 -10.80 4.98 -22.29
C ASN A 2 -9.62 4.66 -21.34
N ASN A 3 -8.73 5.62 -21.07
CA ASN A 3 -7.47 5.33 -20.37
C ASN A 3 -7.57 5.41 -18.85
N SER A 4 -8.28 6.40 -18.27
CA SER A 4 -8.33 6.61 -16.81
C SER A 4 -9.06 5.48 -16.06
N GLU A 5 -10.22 5.05 -16.56
CA GLU A 5 -10.99 3.92 -16.02
C GLU A 5 -10.17 2.62 -16.06
N ASN A 6 -9.43 2.41 -17.15
CA ASN A 6 -8.61 1.22 -17.33
C ASN A 6 -7.41 1.21 -16.37
N THR A 7 -6.79 2.37 -16.07
CA THR A 7 -5.74 2.49 -15.04
C THR A 7 -6.26 2.25 -13.62
N ASN A 8 -7.41 2.80 -13.24
CA ASN A 8 -7.99 2.57 -11.91
C ASN A 8 -8.37 1.10 -11.71
N ARG A 9 -8.95 0.48 -12.75
CA ARG A 9 -9.29 -0.93 -12.73
C ARG A 9 -8.06 -1.84 -12.67
N LYS A 10 -6.99 -1.52 -13.40
CA LYS A 10 -5.70 -2.22 -13.33
C LYS A 10 -5.06 -2.10 -11.95
N SER A 11 -5.03 -0.89 -11.39
CA SER A 11 -4.51 -0.63 -10.04
C SER A 11 -5.31 -1.40 -8.97
N GLY A 12 -6.64 -1.34 -9.04
CA GLY A 12 -7.53 -2.11 -8.16
C GLY A 12 -7.33 -3.63 -8.29
N LEU A 13 -7.10 -4.13 -9.51
CA LEU A 13 -6.83 -5.55 -9.75
C LEU A 13 -5.47 -6.01 -9.19
N VAL A 14 -4.45 -5.15 -9.26
CA VAL A 14 -3.14 -5.41 -8.62
C VAL A 14 -3.27 -5.44 -7.10
N THR A 15 -3.99 -4.48 -6.53
CA THR A 15 -4.26 -4.47 -5.08
C THR A 15 -5.03 -5.73 -4.64
N LEU A 16 -6.00 -6.17 -5.46
CA LEU A 16 -6.75 -7.40 -5.23
C LEU A 16 -5.86 -8.65 -5.30
N SER A 17 -4.96 -8.75 -6.28
CA SER A 17 -4.08 -9.92 -6.42
C SER A 17 -3.11 -10.04 -5.23
N ILE A 18 -2.63 -8.91 -4.71
CA ILE A 18 -1.82 -8.86 -3.49
C ILE A 18 -2.67 -9.30 -2.28
N ALA A 19 -3.92 -8.83 -2.17
CA ALA A 19 -4.83 -9.25 -1.09
C ALA A 19 -5.05 -10.78 -1.08
N VAL A 20 -5.27 -11.38 -2.26
CA VAL A 20 -5.42 -12.83 -2.42
C VAL A 20 -4.14 -13.55 -2.01
N ALA A 21 -2.97 -13.08 -2.44
CA ALA A 21 -1.68 -13.67 -2.06
C ALA A 21 -1.47 -13.64 -0.54
N LEU A 22 -1.75 -12.52 0.13
CA LEU A 22 -1.64 -12.42 1.60
C LEU A 22 -2.65 -13.32 2.31
N THR A 23 -3.83 -13.53 1.74
CA THR A 23 -4.83 -14.46 2.27
C THR A 23 -4.34 -15.90 2.21
N LEU A 24 -3.71 -16.30 1.10
CA LEU A 24 -3.11 -17.64 0.97
C LEU A 24 -1.99 -17.84 1.99
N VAL A 25 -1.12 -16.84 2.19
CA VAL A 25 -0.08 -16.87 3.23
C VAL A 25 -0.69 -17.00 4.63
N THR A 26 -1.76 -16.26 4.90
CA THR A 26 -2.50 -16.34 6.17
C THR A 26 -3.03 -17.75 6.42
N LEU A 27 -3.69 -18.35 5.42
CA LEU A 27 -4.23 -19.71 5.51
C LEU A 27 -3.12 -20.74 5.69
N ALA A 28 -2.03 -20.61 4.94
CA ALA A 28 -0.90 -21.51 5.04
C ALA A 28 -0.26 -21.47 6.44
N LEU A 29 -0.14 -20.27 7.05
CA LEU A 29 0.34 -20.10 8.42
C LEU A 29 -0.64 -20.66 9.45
N ALA A 30 -1.94 -20.42 9.27
CA ALA A 30 -2.99 -20.88 10.18
C ALA A 30 -3.11 -22.42 10.22
N PHE A 31 -2.98 -23.09 9.07
CA PHE A 31 -3.03 -24.54 8.96
C PHE A 31 -1.65 -25.21 9.05
N ASN A 32 -0.58 -24.44 9.30
CA ASN A 32 0.80 -24.91 9.34
C ASN A 32 1.19 -25.78 8.11
N VAL A 33 0.75 -25.37 6.92
CA VAL A 33 0.98 -26.11 5.68
C VAL A 33 2.47 -26.13 5.37
N GLY A 34 3.08 -27.32 5.35
CA GLY A 34 4.50 -27.47 5.06
C GLY A 34 5.45 -27.01 6.18
N GLY A 35 4.95 -26.86 7.42
CA GLY A 35 5.80 -26.51 8.57
C GLY A 35 6.19 -25.03 8.65
N ILE A 36 5.59 -24.17 7.83
CA ILE A 36 5.93 -22.74 7.74
C ILE A 36 5.67 -21.96 9.04
N ALA A 37 4.90 -22.49 9.99
CA ALA A 37 4.75 -21.88 11.31
C ALA A 37 6.08 -21.84 12.08
N SER A 38 7.03 -22.72 11.76
CA SER A 38 8.38 -22.73 12.35
C SER A 38 9.29 -21.64 11.78
N LEU A 39 8.95 -21.08 10.61
CA LEU A 39 9.72 -20.02 9.96
C LEU A 39 9.42 -18.64 10.54
N VAL A 40 8.36 -18.53 11.36
CA VAL A 40 7.90 -17.25 11.91
C VAL A 40 7.91 -17.31 13.44
N PRO A 41 8.56 -16.35 14.13
CA PRO A 41 8.79 -16.43 15.59
C PRO A 41 7.51 -16.54 16.42
N THR A 42 6.39 -16.00 15.93
CA THR A 42 5.06 -16.18 16.54
C THR A 42 3.99 -16.34 15.47
N ALA A 43 3.63 -17.58 15.15
CA ALA A 43 2.63 -17.90 14.12
C ALA A 43 1.29 -17.19 14.36
N ALA A 44 0.83 -17.08 15.61
CA ALA A 44 -0.43 -16.40 15.95
C ALA A 44 -0.41 -14.90 15.58
N LYS A 45 0.64 -14.16 15.96
CA LYS A 45 0.76 -12.73 15.59
C LYS A 45 0.88 -12.56 14.07
N ALA A 46 1.55 -13.49 13.40
CA ALA A 46 1.71 -13.47 11.96
C ALA A 46 0.38 -13.68 11.22
N VAL A 47 -0.43 -14.67 11.64
CA VAL A 47 -1.76 -14.91 11.07
C VAL A 47 -2.63 -13.65 11.19
N TRP A 48 -2.68 -13.01 12.36
CA TRP A 48 -3.46 -11.79 12.55
C TRP A 48 -2.91 -10.59 11.75
N GLY A 49 -1.59 -10.46 11.65
CA GLY A 49 -0.95 -9.41 10.84
C GLY A 49 -1.25 -9.57 9.34
N PHE A 50 -1.06 -10.76 8.79
CA PHE A 50 -1.35 -11.05 7.38
C PHE A 50 -2.85 -10.97 7.07
N ALA A 51 -3.72 -11.44 7.98
CA ALA A 51 -5.17 -11.33 7.84
C ALA A 51 -5.64 -9.86 7.83
N GLY A 52 -5.12 -9.03 8.75
CA GLY A 52 -5.45 -7.61 8.83
C GLY A 52 -5.04 -6.85 7.56
N CYS A 53 -3.84 -7.12 7.05
CA CYS A 53 -3.37 -6.54 5.79
C CYS A 53 -4.22 -7.02 4.60
N ALA A 54 -4.52 -8.31 4.51
CA ALA A 54 -5.37 -8.85 3.44
C ALA A 54 -6.76 -8.19 3.46
N PHE A 55 -7.36 -8.05 4.64
CA PHE A 55 -8.68 -7.41 4.80
C PHE A 55 -8.67 -5.94 4.36
N ALA A 56 -7.67 -5.16 4.77
CA ALA A 56 -7.54 -3.77 4.34
C ALA A 56 -7.41 -3.66 2.81
N LEU A 57 -6.58 -4.49 2.20
CA LEU A 57 -6.41 -4.51 0.74
C LEU A 57 -7.68 -4.98 0.01
N PHE A 58 -8.45 -5.92 0.58
CA PHE A 58 -9.76 -6.29 0.04
C PHE A 58 -10.74 -5.12 0.04
N ILE A 59 -10.83 -4.36 1.14
CA ILE A 59 -11.71 -3.18 1.19
C ILE A 59 -11.25 -2.14 0.17
N CYS A 60 -9.96 -1.81 0.15
CA CYS A 60 -9.42 -0.82 -0.78
C CYS A 60 -9.66 -1.23 -2.25
N SER A 61 -9.42 -2.50 -2.58
CA SER A 61 -9.65 -3.02 -3.94
C SER A 61 -11.14 -3.09 -4.30
N ALA A 62 -12.01 -3.49 -3.36
CA ALA A 62 -13.46 -3.55 -3.58
C ALA A 62 -14.03 -2.15 -3.87
N VAL A 63 -13.61 -1.14 -3.12
CA VAL A 63 -14.01 0.26 -3.37
C VAL A 63 -13.48 0.74 -4.73
N ALA A 64 -12.21 0.44 -5.05
CA ALA A 64 -11.62 0.83 -6.33
C ALA A 64 -12.26 0.16 -7.55
N LEU A 65 -12.74 -1.09 -7.41
CA LEU A 65 -13.39 -1.86 -8.47
C LEU A 65 -14.89 -1.57 -8.59
N ALA A 66 -15.56 -1.23 -7.49
CA ALA A 66 -16.98 -0.93 -7.48
C ALA A 66 -17.29 0.51 -7.91
N HIS A 67 -16.34 1.44 -7.75
CA HIS A 67 -16.52 2.83 -8.14
C HIS A 67 -16.50 2.97 -9.67
N LYS A 68 -17.69 3.12 -10.27
CA LYS A 68 -17.86 3.49 -11.68
C LYS A 68 -17.93 5.01 -11.76
N PRO A 69 -16.91 5.68 -12.33
CA PRO A 69 -16.90 7.13 -12.39
C PRO A 69 -18.03 7.61 -13.31
N THR A 70 -18.86 8.51 -12.78
CA THR A 70 -19.94 9.14 -13.53
C THR A 70 -19.38 10.00 -14.66
N PRO A 71 -20.17 10.29 -15.73
CA PRO A 71 -19.68 11.11 -16.84
C PRO A 71 -19.20 12.51 -16.42
N GLN A 72 -19.81 13.08 -15.38
CA GLN A 72 -19.41 14.37 -14.81
C GLN A 72 -18.06 14.27 -14.08
N GLU A 73 -17.87 13.25 -13.25
CA GLU A 73 -16.58 13.00 -12.58
C GLU A 73 -15.44 12.76 -13.57
N GLN A 74 -15.71 12.13 -14.73
CA GLN A 74 -14.68 11.93 -15.76
C GLN A 74 -14.23 13.24 -16.41
N ILE A 75 -15.15 14.18 -16.60
CA ILE A 75 -14.84 15.51 -17.14
C ILE A 75 -14.05 16.30 -16.09
N GLU A 76 -14.47 16.24 -14.83
CA GLU A 76 -13.75 16.88 -13.73
C GLU A 76 -12.37 16.28 -13.49
N GLN A 77 -12.18 14.97 -13.64
CA GLN A 77 -10.87 14.32 -13.52
C GLN A 77 -9.97 14.61 -14.74
N ALA A 78 -10.55 14.92 -15.89
CA ALA A 78 -9.82 15.30 -17.09
C ALA A 78 -9.39 16.78 -17.08
N ASP A 79 -9.95 17.61 -16.21
CA ASP A 79 -9.55 19.01 -16.04
C ASP A 79 -8.13 19.12 -15.44
N GLU A 80 -7.25 19.86 -16.11
CA GLU A 80 -5.85 20.09 -15.69
C GLU A 80 -5.77 20.68 -14.28
N ARG A 81 -6.73 21.53 -13.90
CA ARG A 81 -6.77 22.11 -12.55
C ARG A 81 -7.01 21.03 -11.50
N ASN A 82 -7.92 20.10 -11.77
CA ASN A 82 -8.27 19.05 -10.83
C ASN A 82 -7.17 17.98 -10.76
N GLN A 83 -6.49 17.69 -11.87
CA GLN A 83 -5.29 16.85 -11.88
C GLN A 83 -4.16 17.46 -11.03
N THR A 84 -3.97 18.78 -11.11
CA THR A 84 -2.97 19.49 -10.31
C THR A 84 -3.30 19.42 -8.82
N ILE A 85 -4.58 19.63 -8.46
CA ILE A 85 -5.06 19.51 -7.07
C ILE A 85 -4.88 18.08 -6.57
N GLY A 86 -5.25 17.07 -7.36
CA GLY A 86 -5.09 15.66 -7.02
C GLY A 86 -3.63 15.28 -6.79
N ASN A 87 -2.72 15.74 -7.66
CA ASN A 87 -1.29 15.53 -7.52
C ASN A 87 -0.72 16.23 -6.28
N LEU A 88 -1.21 17.42 -5.94
CA LEU A 88 -0.83 18.14 -4.72
C LEU A 88 -1.32 17.40 -3.46
N ALA A 89 -2.56 16.92 -3.47
CA ALA A 89 -3.13 16.14 -2.38
C ALA A 89 -2.35 14.82 -2.17
N ALA A 90 -2.04 14.09 -3.24
CA ALA A 90 -1.23 12.88 -3.17
C ALA A 90 0.17 13.15 -2.59
N ARG A 91 0.81 14.27 -2.98
CA ARG A 91 2.10 14.67 -2.43
C ARG A 91 2.02 15.03 -0.94
N LYS A 92 0.95 15.70 -0.52
CA LYS A 92 0.70 16.00 0.90
C LYS A 92 0.46 14.73 1.71
N ALA A 93 -0.32 13.78 1.17
CA ALA A 93 -0.53 12.48 1.80
C ALA A 93 0.78 11.69 1.96
N LEU A 94 1.63 11.66 0.93
CA LEU A 94 2.95 11.03 1.01
C LEU A 94 3.82 11.69 2.09
N THR A 95 3.83 13.02 2.14
CA THR A 95 4.60 13.79 3.15
C THR A 95 4.10 13.50 4.57
N PHE A 96 2.78 13.37 4.74
CA PHE A 96 2.20 13.00 6.03
C PHE A 96 2.60 11.56 6.41
N MET A 97 2.48 10.62 5.47
CA MET A 97 2.85 9.22 5.70
C MET A 97 4.34 9.06 6.00
N SER A 98 5.23 9.84 5.38
CA SER A 98 6.68 9.80 5.64
C SER A 98 7.11 10.30 7.01
N VAL A 99 6.18 10.89 7.78
CA VAL A 99 6.41 11.28 9.18
C VAL A 99 5.65 10.35 10.11
N PHE A 100 4.45 9.95 9.69
CA PHE A 100 3.57 9.11 10.49
C PHE A 100 4.07 7.66 10.61
N MET A 101 4.52 7.03 9.52
CA MET A 101 5.01 5.65 9.53
C MET A 101 6.20 5.42 10.48
N PRO A 102 7.26 6.25 10.50
CA PRO A 102 8.37 6.11 11.45
C PRO A 102 7.91 6.24 12.89
N LEU A 103 6.98 7.16 13.16
CA LEU A 103 6.45 7.38 14.51
C LEU A 103 5.66 6.17 15.00
N VAL A 104 4.81 5.59 14.16
CA VAL A 104 4.08 4.36 14.48
C VAL A 104 5.05 3.20 14.71
N ALA A 105 6.04 3.04 13.83
CA ALA A 105 7.06 2.00 13.98
C ALA A 105 7.86 2.15 15.30
N LEU A 106 8.22 3.39 15.66
CA LEU A 106 8.90 3.70 16.91
C LEU A 106 8.04 3.37 18.13
N VAL A 107 6.76 3.76 18.13
CA VAL A 107 5.82 3.44 19.22
C VAL A 107 5.70 1.93 19.38
N LEU A 108 5.51 1.20 18.27
CA LEU A 108 5.41 -0.26 18.30
C LEU A 108 6.70 -0.94 18.79
N TYR A 109 7.86 -0.36 18.49
CA TYR A 109 9.14 -0.84 19.00
C TYR A 109 9.30 -0.59 20.51
N VAL A 110 9.00 0.62 21.00
CA VAL A 110 9.08 0.98 22.43
C VAL A 110 8.11 0.15 23.28
N LEU A 111 6.96 -0.24 22.71
CA LEU A 111 5.97 -1.13 23.35
C LEU A 111 6.31 -2.63 23.23
N ASP A 112 7.52 -2.97 22.74
CA ASP A 112 8.01 -4.33 22.54
C ASP A 112 7.07 -5.21 21.66
N GLN A 113 6.35 -4.56 20.75
CA GLN A 113 5.43 -5.24 19.81
C GLN A 113 6.13 -5.66 18.52
N VAL A 114 7.25 -5.02 18.18
CA VAL A 114 8.01 -5.22 16.94
C VAL A 114 9.48 -5.39 17.28
N SER A 115 10.15 -6.39 16.69
CA SER A 115 11.58 -6.61 16.92
C SER A 115 12.44 -5.53 16.25
N LEU A 116 13.69 -5.37 16.71
CA LEU A 116 14.64 -4.44 16.09
C LEU A 116 14.79 -4.69 14.59
N VAL A 117 14.87 -5.95 14.16
CA VAL A 117 14.97 -6.31 12.74
C VAL A 117 13.74 -5.84 11.97
N ALA A 118 12.54 -6.07 12.50
CA ALA A 118 11.31 -5.64 11.85
C ALA A 118 11.18 -4.11 11.80
N MET A 119 11.61 -3.39 12.84
CA MET A 119 11.69 -1.92 12.83
C MET A 119 12.62 -1.41 11.73
N LEU A 120 13.81 -1.99 11.60
CA LEU A 120 14.76 -1.62 10.54
C LEU A 120 14.23 -1.92 9.14
N VAL A 121 13.48 -3.01 8.96
CA VAL A 121 12.80 -3.32 7.69
C VAL A 121 11.75 -2.26 7.36
N ILE A 122 10.91 -1.86 8.31
CA ILE A 122 9.88 -0.83 8.08
C ILE A 122 10.54 0.49 7.68
N ILE A 123 11.56 0.94 8.41
CA ILE A 123 12.31 2.16 8.08
C ILE A 123 13.01 2.03 6.72
N GLY A 124 13.61 0.88 6.44
CA GLY A 124 14.27 0.62 5.15
C GLY A 124 13.30 0.74 3.97
N ILE A 125 12.10 0.16 4.07
CA ILE A 125 11.06 0.27 3.05
C ILE A 125 10.68 1.73 2.81
N GLU A 126 10.54 2.51 3.87
CA GLU A 126 10.20 3.91 3.79
C GLU A 126 11.28 4.75 3.08
N VAL A 127 12.55 4.56 3.45
CA VAL A 127 13.68 5.21 2.79
C VAL A 127 13.75 4.85 1.31
N VAL A 128 13.63 3.57 0.97
CA VAL A 128 13.63 3.10 -0.43
C VAL A 128 12.46 3.71 -1.21
N THR A 129 11.26 3.77 -0.60
CA THR A 129 10.07 4.37 -1.23
C THR A 129 10.29 5.85 -1.51
N PHE A 130 10.86 6.60 -0.56
CA PHE A 130 11.14 8.03 -0.74
C PHE A 130 12.21 8.28 -1.80
N VAL A 131 13.28 7.47 -1.81
CA VAL A 131 14.32 7.53 -2.85
C VAL A 131 13.74 7.22 -4.22
N ALA A 132 12.92 6.18 -4.34
CA ALA A 132 12.25 5.85 -5.60
C ALA A 132 11.40 7.02 -6.09
N TYR A 133 10.59 7.62 -5.22
CA TYR A 133 9.80 8.82 -5.54
C TYR A 133 10.68 9.97 -6.06
N ALA A 134 11.79 10.28 -5.37
CA ALA A 134 12.72 11.33 -5.78
C ALA A 134 13.37 11.02 -7.15
N VAL A 135 13.77 9.77 -7.39
CA VAL A 135 14.33 9.32 -8.67
C VAL A 135 13.30 9.43 -9.80
N TYR A 136 12.04 9.06 -9.56
CA TYR A 136 10.98 9.21 -10.56
C TYR A 136 10.75 10.67 -10.94
N ILE A 137 10.71 11.59 -9.96
CA ILE A 137 10.61 13.03 -10.24
C ILE A 137 11.82 13.51 -11.05
N ALA A 138 13.03 13.16 -10.63
CA ALA A 138 14.25 13.57 -11.32
C ALA A 138 14.29 13.07 -12.77
N ARG A 139 13.77 11.86 -13.03
CA ARG A 139 13.63 11.32 -14.39
C ARG A 139 12.60 12.10 -15.20
N LEU A 140 11.42 12.35 -14.64
CA LEU A 140 10.34 13.10 -15.30
C LEU A 140 10.77 14.53 -15.63
N GLN A 141 11.51 15.19 -14.74
CA GLN A 141 12.06 16.54 -14.97
C GLN A 141 13.12 16.59 -16.06
N ARG A 142 13.84 15.50 -16.33
CA ARG A 142 14.83 15.44 -17.43
C ARG A 142 14.19 15.18 -18.79
N THR A 143 12.97 14.65 -18.81
CA THR A 143 12.23 14.30 -20.04
C THR A 143 11.24 15.37 -20.48
N MET A 144 11.00 16.39 -19.66
CA MET A 144 10.26 17.62 -20.00
C MET A 144 11.23 18.71 -20.42
#